data_AF-A0A841WLT4-F1
#
_entry.id   AF-A0A841WLT4-F1
#
_cell.length_a   1.000
_cell.length_b   1.000
_cell.length_c   1.000
_cell.angle_alpha   90.00
_cell.angle_beta   90.00
_cell.angle_gamma   90.00
#
_symmetry.space_group_name_H-M   'P 1'
#
loop_
_entity.id
_entity.type
_entity.pdbx_description
1 polymer ?
#
loop_
_entity_poly.entity_id
_entity_poly.type
_entity_poly.pdbx_seq_one_letter_code
_entity_poly.pdbx_strand_id
1 'polypeptide(L)'
;MALKAKVANKVQTNKQGLVEGTVTQVLEIDERTEIQKGKEVTYAAQFEFQIEAEGTQKPILYRIWTRQTFNNEKYEKIDETVDYNDFTRLMLQLELINESDLKDLQNPKLASFDVEAVQGLKVVFELEPSKKTNSKGLKVPKLTSIKPLKPTK
;
A
#
# COMPACT_ATOMS: atom_id res chain seq x y z
N MET A 1 -27.03 -35.27 -5.81
CA MET A 1 -26.71 -33.97 -5.16
C MET A 1 -26.00 -33.09 -6.17
N ALA A 2 -26.54 -31.92 -6.49
CA ALA A 2 -25.87 -31.01 -7.42
C ALA A 2 -24.65 -30.36 -6.73
N LEU A 3 -23.49 -30.42 -7.38
CA LEU A 3 -22.30 -29.69 -6.96
C LEU A 3 -22.62 -28.20 -6.92
N LYS A 4 -22.71 -27.60 -5.73
CA LYS A 4 -22.82 -26.15 -5.59
C LYS A 4 -21.58 -25.53 -6.22
N ALA A 5 -21.75 -24.82 -7.32
CA ALA A 5 -20.66 -24.10 -7.97
C ALA A 5 -20.00 -23.17 -6.93
N LYS A 6 -18.69 -23.34 -6.72
CA LYS A 6 -17.91 -22.43 -5.88
C LYS A 6 -17.76 -21.11 -6.62
N VAL A 7 -18.58 -20.13 -6.26
CA VAL A 7 -18.45 -18.76 -6.79
C VAL A 7 -17.26 -18.09 -6.10
N ALA A 8 -16.28 -17.64 -6.88
CA ALA A 8 -15.12 -16.91 -6.37
C ALA A 8 -15.53 -15.55 -5.79
N ASN A 9 -14.98 -15.20 -4.63
CA ASN A 9 -15.12 -13.85 -4.07
C ASN A 9 -14.36 -12.87 -4.97
N LYS A 10 -15.04 -11.84 -5.47
CA LYS A 10 -14.47 -10.81 -6.35
C LYS A 10 -14.54 -9.46 -5.64
N VAL A 11 -13.55 -8.61 -5.87
CA VAL A 11 -13.59 -7.22 -5.38
C VAL A 11 -14.71 -6.46 -6.08
N GLN A 12 -15.43 -5.64 -5.33
CA GLN A 12 -16.39 -4.71 -5.90
C GLN A 12 -15.67 -3.44 -6.33
N THR A 13 -15.98 -2.98 -7.53
CA THR A 13 -15.48 -1.71 -8.05
C THR A 13 -16.65 -0.75 -8.21
N ASN A 14 -16.42 0.53 -7.94
CA ASN A 14 -17.39 1.58 -8.17
C ASN A 14 -17.67 1.77 -9.69
N LYS A 15 -18.57 2.70 -10.02
CA LYS A 15 -18.98 2.99 -11.41
C LYS A 15 -17.83 3.43 -12.33
N GLN A 16 -16.69 3.83 -11.75
CA GLN A 16 -15.49 4.26 -12.46
C GLN A 16 -14.43 3.15 -12.56
N GLY A 17 -14.71 1.94 -12.06
CA GLY A 17 -13.77 0.82 -12.06
C GLY A 17 -12.70 0.89 -10.95
N LEU A 18 -12.87 1.78 -9.98
CA LEU A 18 -11.98 1.92 -8.83
C LEU A 18 -12.45 1.08 -7.64
N VAL A 19 -11.52 0.64 -6.80
CA VAL A 19 -11.80 -0.06 -5.55
C VAL A 19 -11.84 0.96 -4.42
N GLU A 20 -12.89 0.89 -3.62
CA GLU A 20 -13.00 1.66 -2.37
C GLU A 20 -12.69 0.73 -1.21
N GLY A 21 -11.87 1.21 -0.27
CA GLY A 21 -11.50 0.46 0.92
C GLY A 21 -11.22 1.37 2.09
N THR A 22 -11.07 0.77 3.27
CA THR A 22 -10.72 1.47 4.50
C THR A 22 -9.39 0.91 5.02
N VAL A 23 -8.46 1.79 5.35
CA VAL A 23 -7.24 1.38 6.06
C VAL A 23 -7.66 0.93 7.45
N THR A 24 -7.55 -0.36 7.74
CA THR A 24 -7.98 -0.95 9.01
C THR A 24 -6.87 -0.94 10.04
N GLN A 25 -5.63 -1.15 9.58
CA GLN A 25 -4.48 -1.26 10.46
C GLN A 25 -3.21 -0.83 9.72
N VAL A 26 -2.28 -0.24 10.47
CA VAL A 26 -0.89 -0.10 10.07
C VAL A 26 -0.04 -0.84 11.09
N LEU A 27 0.77 -1.77 10.61
CA LEU A 27 1.67 -2.55 11.46
C LEU A 27 3.11 -2.17 11.17
N GLU A 28 3.85 -1.84 12.22
CA GLU A 28 5.30 -1.68 12.17
C GLU A 28 5.97 -3.06 12.28
N ILE A 29 6.87 -3.35 11.34
CA ILE A 29 7.62 -4.61 11.29
C ILE A 29 9.10 -4.26 11.38
N ASP A 30 9.72 -4.60 12.50
CA ASP A 30 11.14 -4.40 12.72
C ASP A 30 12.00 -5.21 11.75
N GLU A 31 13.24 -4.74 11.55
CA GLU A 31 14.25 -5.49 10.84
C GLU A 31 14.48 -6.85 11.52
N ARG A 32 14.47 -7.91 10.71
CA ARG A 32 14.66 -9.27 11.22
C ARG A 32 15.47 -10.12 10.26
N THR A 33 16.25 -11.01 10.83
CA THR A 33 17.05 -11.96 10.08
C THR A 33 16.50 -13.37 10.29
N GLU A 34 16.19 -14.06 9.21
CA GLU A 34 15.71 -15.44 9.24
C GLU A 34 16.65 -16.35 8.44
N ILE A 35 16.85 -17.57 8.92
CA ILE A 35 17.54 -18.60 8.14
C ILE A 35 16.52 -19.33 7.27
N GLN A 36 16.46 -18.97 5.98
CA GLN A 36 15.62 -19.67 5.01
C GLN A 36 16.47 -20.58 4.13
N LYS A 37 16.17 -21.88 4.17
CA LYS A 37 16.85 -22.92 3.37
C LYS A 37 18.39 -22.89 3.54
N GLY A 38 18.85 -22.64 4.76
CA GLY A 38 20.28 -22.59 5.09
C GLY A 38 21.00 -21.31 4.66
N LYS A 39 20.28 -20.28 4.19
CA LYS A 39 20.82 -18.95 3.92
C LYS A 39 20.25 -17.94 4.90
N GLU A 40 21.11 -17.07 5.40
CA GLU A 40 20.73 -15.93 6.20
C GLU A 40 20.08 -14.87 5.30
N VAL A 41 18.82 -14.54 5.57
CA VAL A 41 18.06 -13.54 4.83
C VAL A 41 17.66 -12.45 5.81
N THR A 42 18.21 -11.25 5.61
CA THR A 42 17.87 -10.06 6.38
C THR A 42 16.72 -9.33 5.69
N TYR A 43 15.61 -9.20 6.39
CA TYR A 43 14.44 -8.43 6.00
C TYR A 43 14.53 -7.05 6.63
N ALA A 44 14.65 -6.02 5.80
CA ALA A 44 14.64 -4.63 6.26
C ALA A 44 13.31 -4.28 6.96
N ALA A 45 13.35 -3.28 7.84
CA ALA A 45 12.18 -2.77 8.53
C ALA A 45 11.12 -2.21 7.56
N GLN A 46 9.84 -2.54 7.81
CA GLN A 46 8.72 -2.26 6.91
C GLN A 46 7.46 -1.80 7.67
N PHE A 47 6.60 -1.05 6.99
CA PHE A 47 5.21 -0.88 7.39
C PHE A 47 4.31 -1.77 6.55
N GLU A 48 3.38 -2.47 7.19
CA GLU A 48 2.28 -3.18 6.55
C GLU A 48 0.98 -2.37 6.71
N PHE A 49 0.48 -1.84 5.59
CA PHE A 49 -0.82 -1.19 5.52
C PHE A 49 -1.88 -2.23 5.13
N GLN A 50 -2.87 -2.39 5.99
CA GLN A 50 -4.01 -3.28 5.75
C GLN A 50 -5.21 -2.48 5.29
N ILE A 51 -5.69 -2.74 4.08
CA ILE A 51 -6.83 -2.06 3.48
C ILE A 51 -7.94 -3.08 3.26
N GLU A 52 -9.07 -2.89 3.92
CA GLU A 52 -10.25 -3.72 3.73
C GLU A 52 -11.15 -3.11 2.67
N ALA A 53 -11.45 -3.87 1.62
CA ALA A 53 -12.34 -3.48 0.53
C ALA A 53 -13.55 -4.41 0.45
N GLU A 54 -14.65 -3.92 -0.10
CA GLU A 54 -15.85 -4.73 -0.28
C GLU A 54 -15.64 -5.82 -1.35
N GLY A 55 -16.00 -7.05 -1.00
CA GLY A 55 -16.08 -8.16 -1.94
C GLY A 55 -17.52 -8.58 -2.21
N THR A 56 -17.72 -9.42 -3.22
CA THR A 56 -19.04 -9.91 -3.61
C THR A 56 -19.69 -10.85 -2.59
N GLN A 57 -18.90 -11.49 -1.73
CA GLN A 57 -19.39 -12.36 -0.65
C GLN A 57 -18.83 -12.00 0.72
N LYS A 58 -17.55 -11.63 0.78
CA LYS A 58 -16.83 -11.28 2.00
C LYS A 58 -15.89 -10.12 1.72
N PRO A 59 -15.56 -9.30 2.71
CA PRO A 59 -14.51 -8.29 2.55
C PRO A 59 -13.19 -8.92 2.08
N ILE A 60 -12.43 -8.15 1.30
CA ILE A 60 -11.12 -8.54 0.78
C ILE A 60 -10.08 -7.67 1.47
N LEU A 61 -9.10 -8.32 2.09
CA LEU A 61 -7.98 -7.65 2.74
C LEU A 61 -6.82 -7.51 1.75
N TYR A 62 -6.48 -6.27 1.45
CA TYR A 62 -5.26 -5.91 0.74
C TYR A 62 -4.17 -5.54 1.72
N ARG A 63 -2.95 -6.01 1.44
CA ARG A 63 -1.77 -5.72 2.25
C ARG A 63 -0.73 -5.04 1.37
N ILE A 64 -0.26 -3.89 1.83
CA ILE A 64 0.76 -3.11 1.14
C ILE A 64 1.96 -3.01 2.09
N TRP A 65 3.10 -3.51 1.63
CA TRP A 65 4.35 -3.41 2.38
C TRP A 65 5.18 -2.28 1.81
N THR A 66 5.64 -1.39 2.69
CA THR A 66 6.52 -0.27 2.34
C THR A 66 7.70 -0.24 3.29
N ARG A 67 8.79 0.45 2.94
CA ARG A 67 9.88 0.72 3.90
C ARG A 67 9.39 1.67 4.99
N GLN A 68 10.13 1.77 6.09
CA GLN A 68 9.83 2.75 7.15
C GLN A 68 10.52 4.11 6.96
N THR A 69 11.42 4.22 5.99
CA THR A 69 12.23 5.43 5.79
C THR A 69 11.67 6.31 4.69
N PHE A 70 11.59 7.61 4.96
CA PHE A 70 11.36 8.62 3.94
C PHE A 70 12.59 8.75 3.04
N ASN A 71 12.35 9.05 1.78
CA ASN A 71 13.40 9.49 0.86
C ASN A 71 13.00 10.85 0.29
N ASN A 72 13.85 11.84 0.48
CA ASN A 72 13.68 13.20 -0.05
C ASN A 72 14.10 13.30 -1.52
N GLU A 73 14.85 12.32 -2.02
CA GLU A 73 15.30 12.27 -3.41
C GLU A 73 14.41 11.36 -4.24
N LYS A 74 14.09 11.83 -5.44
CA LYS A 74 13.44 11.00 -6.45
C LYS A 74 14.50 10.16 -7.15
N TYR A 75 14.30 8.85 -7.24
CA TYR A 75 15.17 7.94 -7.99
C TYR A 75 14.69 7.81 -9.43
N GLU A 76 15.62 7.59 -10.34
CA GLU A 76 15.30 7.35 -11.74
C GLU A 76 14.82 5.89 -11.91
N LYS A 77 13.60 5.71 -12.43
CA LYS A 77 13.14 4.40 -12.88
C LYS A 77 13.78 4.04 -14.21
N ILE A 78 13.80 2.74 -14.50
CA ILE A 78 14.27 2.15 -15.76
C ILE A 78 13.58 2.77 -17.00
N ASP A 79 12.39 3.38 -16.82
CA ASP A 79 11.60 4.04 -17.86
C ASP A 79 11.74 5.59 -17.84
N GLU A 80 12.87 6.13 -17.38
CA GLU A 80 13.18 7.59 -17.31
C GLU A 80 12.18 8.43 -16.48
N THR A 81 11.38 7.77 -15.62
CA THR A 81 10.42 8.42 -14.73
C THR A 81 10.99 8.56 -13.31
N VAL A 82 10.73 9.70 -12.67
CA VAL A 82 11.32 10.10 -11.39
C VAL A 82 10.17 10.42 -10.41
N ASP A 83 9.92 9.81 -9.24
CA ASP A 83 10.48 8.63 -8.61
C ASP A 83 10.61 8.65 -7.07
N TYR A 84 9.62 8.97 -6.22
CA TYR A 84 9.80 8.75 -4.76
C TYR A 84 9.69 7.26 -4.38
N ASN A 85 10.32 6.88 -3.27
CA ASN A 85 10.17 5.53 -2.70
C ASN A 85 8.70 5.25 -2.32
N ASP A 86 8.34 3.97 -2.25
CA ASP A 86 6.94 3.55 -2.09
C ASP A 86 6.28 4.14 -0.83
N PHE A 87 7.03 4.27 0.27
CA PHE A 87 6.53 4.85 1.52
C PHE A 87 6.27 6.35 1.39
N THR A 88 7.28 7.10 0.95
CA THR A 88 7.19 8.56 0.75
C THR A 88 6.07 8.91 -0.21
N ARG A 89 5.96 8.15 -1.31
CA ARG A 89 4.85 8.29 -2.24
C ARG A 89 3.51 8.03 -1.55
N LEU A 90 3.36 6.93 -0.83
CA LEU A 90 2.10 6.61 -0.17
C LEU A 90 1.69 7.72 0.80
N MET A 91 2.64 8.25 1.58
CA MET A 91 2.37 9.34 2.52
C MET A 91 1.98 10.65 1.81
N LEU A 92 2.64 10.99 0.68
CA LEU A 92 2.24 12.14 -0.16
C LEU A 92 0.83 11.97 -0.72
N GLN A 93 0.50 10.75 -1.16
CA GLN A 93 -0.78 10.47 -1.80
C GLN A 93 -1.96 10.41 -0.83
N LEU A 94 -1.68 10.00 0.41
CA LEU A 94 -2.63 10.05 1.52
C LEU A 94 -2.75 11.45 2.13
N GLU A 95 -2.08 12.46 1.55
CA GLU A 95 -2.08 13.85 2.02
C GLU A 95 -1.57 13.99 3.48
N LEU A 96 -0.77 13.03 3.98
CA LEU A 96 -0.15 13.12 5.31
C LEU A 96 1.07 14.04 5.34
N ILE A 97 1.77 14.13 4.20
CA ILE A 97 2.94 14.97 4.00
C ILE A 97 2.83 15.70 2.67
N ASN A 98 3.49 16.83 2.56
CA ASN A 98 3.66 17.57 1.30
C ASN A 98 5.10 17.50 0.81
N GLU A 99 5.32 17.81 -0.48
CA GLU A 99 6.69 17.88 -1.03
C GLU A 99 7.56 18.95 -0.35
N SER A 100 6.95 19.97 0.25
CA SER A 100 7.66 20.95 1.09
C SER A 100 8.27 20.29 2.32
N ASP A 101 7.50 19.43 2.97
CA ASP A 101 7.85 18.79 4.24
C ASP A 101 8.99 17.78 4.04
N LEU A 102 9.10 17.21 2.83
CA LEU A 102 10.21 16.34 2.43
C LEU A 102 11.58 17.03 2.44
N LYS A 103 11.63 18.34 2.17
CA LYS A 103 12.89 19.09 2.20
C LYS A 103 13.36 19.34 3.64
N ASP A 104 12.42 19.46 4.56
CA ASP A 104 12.67 19.71 5.98
C ASP A 104 12.98 18.43 6.78
N LEU A 105 12.73 17.25 6.19
CA LEU A 105 12.97 15.93 6.80
C LEU A 105 14.45 15.52 6.94
N GLN A 106 15.40 16.36 6.53
CA GLN A 106 16.82 16.16 6.88
C GLN A 106 17.08 16.24 8.40
N ASN A 107 16.09 16.71 9.18
CA ASN A 107 16.17 16.79 10.63
C ASN A 107 15.46 15.58 11.30
N PRO A 108 16.20 14.62 11.88
CA PRO A 108 15.61 13.39 12.46
C PRO A 108 14.69 13.64 13.66
N LYS A 109 14.63 14.87 14.19
CA LYS A 109 13.71 15.28 15.26
C LYS A 109 12.28 15.61 14.79
N LEU A 110 12.05 15.80 13.48
CA LEU A 110 10.71 16.10 12.92
C LEU A 110 9.98 14.85 12.37
N ALA A 111 10.64 13.69 12.34
CA ALA A 111 10.15 12.50 11.66
C ALA A 111 9.22 11.59 12.50
N SER A 112 8.60 12.11 13.57
CA SER A 112 7.49 11.39 14.22
C SER A 112 6.19 11.69 13.47
N PHE A 113 6.11 11.28 12.21
CA PHE A 113 4.81 11.25 11.54
C PHE A 113 3.99 10.15 12.19
N ASP A 114 2.80 10.52 12.63
CA ASP A 114 1.83 9.56 13.13
C ASP A 114 1.28 8.78 11.94
N VAL A 115 2.00 7.73 11.52
CA VAL A 115 1.58 6.84 10.43
C VAL A 115 0.31 6.10 10.84
N GLU A 116 0.03 5.95 12.14
CA GLU A 116 -1.22 5.37 12.61
C GLU A 116 -2.43 6.28 12.35
N ALA A 117 -2.22 7.59 12.10
CA ALA A 117 -3.28 8.52 11.74
C ALA A 117 -4.01 8.17 10.43
N VAL A 118 -3.44 7.29 9.58
CA VAL A 118 -4.17 6.78 8.39
C VAL A 118 -5.16 5.68 8.72
N GLN A 119 -5.15 5.11 9.94
CA GLN A 119 -6.11 4.11 10.34
C GLN A 119 -7.53 4.72 10.35
N GLY A 120 -8.49 3.98 9.80
CA GLY A 120 -9.86 4.44 9.59
C GLY A 120 -10.07 5.32 8.35
N LEU A 121 -9.00 5.69 7.64
CA LEU A 121 -9.10 6.51 6.43
C LEU A 121 -9.67 5.69 5.27
N LYS A 122 -10.71 6.24 4.63
CA LYS A 122 -11.28 5.68 3.41
C LYS A 122 -10.41 6.06 2.22
N VAL A 123 -10.02 5.07 1.44
CA VAL A 123 -9.16 5.22 0.28
C VAL A 123 -9.84 4.67 -0.97
N VAL A 124 -9.47 5.25 -2.11
CA VAL A 124 -9.83 4.74 -3.44
C VAL A 124 -8.57 4.41 -4.21
N PHE A 125 -8.55 3.30 -4.94
CA PHE A 125 -7.39 2.87 -5.72
C PHE A 125 -7.74 2.00 -6.93
N GLU A 126 -6.85 2.01 -7.92
CA GLU A 126 -6.85 1.11 -9.06
C GLU A 126 -6.15 -0.21 -8.69
N LEU A 127 -6.55 -1.27 -9.38
CA LEU A 127 -5.92 -2.58 -9.29
C LEU A 127 -5.09 -2.84 -10.54
N GLU A 128 -3.80 -3.11 -10.37
CA GLU A 128 -2.90 -3.49 -11.46
C GLU A 128 -2.56 -4.98 -11.41
N PRO A 129 -2.23 -5.61 -12.56
CA PRO A 129 -1.74 -6.98 -12.57
C PRO A 129 -0.46 -7.07 -11.76
N SER A 130 -0.36 -8.05 -10.86
CA SER A 130 0.89 -8.32 -10.14
C SER A 130 2.02 -8.64 -11.13
N LYS A 131 3.12 -7.88 -11.04
CA LYS A 131 4.32 -8.06 -11.88
C LYS A 131 5.11 -9.33 -11.54
N LYS A 132 4.77 -10.05 -10.46
CA LYS A 132 5.44 -11.33 -10.12
C LYS A 132 5.04 -12.41 -11.11
N THR A 133 6.05 -13.04 -11.72
CA THR A 133 6.01 -13.94 -12.87
C THR A 133 5.09 -15.17 -12.74
N ASN A 134 4.61 -15.52 -11.54
CA ASN A 134 3.77 -16.70 -11.30
C ASN A 134 2.34 -16.39 -10.81
N SER A 135 1.94 -15.12 -10.69
CA SER A 135 0.64 -14.73 -10.12
C SER A 135 -0.38 -14.34 -11.19
N LYS A 136 -0.59 -15.20 -12.20
CA LYS A 136 -1.59 -14.96 -13.26
C LYS A 136 -2.97 -14.73 -12.62
N GLY A 137 -3.49 -13.51 -12.76
CA GLY A 137 -4.83 -13.12 -12.28
C GLY A 137 -4.92 -12.48 -10.90
N LEU A 138 -3.82 -12.40 -10.14
CA LEU A 138 -3.79 -11.62 -8.89
C LEU A 138 -3.58 -10.15 -9.24
N LYS A 139 -4.59 -9.34 -8.93
CA LYS A 139 -4.47 -7.89 -9.02
C LYS A 139 -4.08 -7.33 -7.66
N VAL A 140 -3.16 -6.37 -7.65
CA VAL A 140 -2.66 -5.69 -6.46
C VAL A 140 -3.01 -4.20 -6.52
N PRO A 141 -3.15 -3.53 -5.37
CA PRO A 141 -3.34 -2.08 -5.34
C PRO A 141 -2.18 -1.39 -6.06
N LYS A 142 -2.50 -0.56 -7.05
CA LYS A 142 -1.51 0.28 -7.72
C LYS A 142 -1.22 1.45 -6.80
N LEU A 143 -0.03 1.47 -6.19
CA LEU A 143 0.38 2.50 -5.21
C LEU A 143 0.05 3.90 -5.71
N THR A 144 0.46 4.24 -6.95
CA THR A 144 0.26 5.57 -7.55
C THR A 144 -1.19 6.01 -7.73
N SER A 145 -2.16 5.14 -7.50
CA SER A 145 -3.58 5.46 -7.62
C SER A 145 -4.29 5.60 -6.27
N ILE A 146 -3.65 5.22 -5.17
CA ILE A 146 -4.22 5.29 -3.83
C ILE A 146 -4.40 6.76 -3.47
N LYS A 147 -5.63 7.14 -3.11
CA LYS A 147 -5.97 8.50 -2.70
C LYS A 147 -7.02 8.47 -1.60
N PRO A 148 -7.05 9.46 -0.68
CA PRO A 148 -8.13 9.60 0.27
C PRO A 148 -9.46 9.83 -0.46
N LEU A 149 -10.51 9.14 -0.03
CA LEU A 149 -11.87 9.44 -0.43
C LEU A 149 -12.29 10.71 0.32
N LYS A 150 -12.17 11.88 -0.31
CA LYS A 150 -12.57 13.14 0.31
C LYS A 150 -14.07 13.05 0.65
N PRO A 151 -14.47 13.36 1.91
CA PRO A 151 -15.88 13.41 2.23
C PRO A 151 -16.51 14.50 1.35
N THR A 152 -17.54 14.13 0.59
CA THR A 152 -18.42 15.08 -0.07
C THR A 152 -19.03 15.93 1.05
N LYS A 153 -18.54 17.17 1.19
CA LYS A 153 -19.14 18.19 2.04
C LYS A 153 -20.52 18.57 1.51
#